data_AF-A0A377GJG0-F1
#
_entry.id   AF-A0A377GJG0-F1
#
_cell.length_a   1.000
_cell.length_b   1.000
_cell.length_c   1.000
_cell.angle_alpha   90.00
_cell.angle_beta   90.00
_cell.angle_gamma   90.00
#
_symmetry.space_group_name_H-M   'P 1'
#
loop_
_entity.id
_entity.type
_entity.pdbx_description
1 polymer ?
#
loop_
_entity_poly.entity_id
_entity_poly.type
_entity_poly.pdbx_seq_one_letter_code
_entity_poly.pdbx_strand_id
1 'polypeptide(L)'
;MTVELIQTGKEDTNDYEQNLRDLGYTELDNHLKEDIIAIWSFLCNEDLVFKGLKKFVIAYFAFTQHEKKTLRQFFDEWGSKNHFNMPESFEISKEFKTSPQFQYPKHTPVLYGELTADLFNNILLRNGYLSADAGAGPKHGKWAHSIQFFLLEEARKEGILKLYAQTTCQFVQTISQIKGPFEGLSLWDILFDSFEDHIFTYPNNITTILSSAWDTSDAAKFLATKLNAFDEKFNRIAHDENCYDAYAKQKYLSRLNEASYIFYKEKCALLWFTPKDKKDTPNSDLLLPLCDLKLGS
;
A
#
# COMPACT_ATOMS: atom_id res chain seq x y z
N MET A 1 0.95 -26.59 7.43
CA MET A 1 -0.32 -26.84 6.69
C MET A 1 -0.78 -25.49 6.16
N THR A 2 -1.03 -25.32 4.86
CA THR A 2 -1.41 -24.01 4.31
C THR A 2 -2.64 -23.41 4.99
N VAL A 3 -2.63 -22.10 5.24
CA VAL A 3 -3.75 -21.37 5.83
C VAL A 3 -4.84 -21.19 4.77
N GLU A 4 -6.09 -21.44 5.13
CA GLU A 4 -7.24 -21.45 4.25
C GLU A 4 -8.18 -20.27 4.49
N LEU A 5 -8.95 -19.92 3.47
CA LEU A 5 -10.00 -18.91 3.59
C LEU A 5 -11.16 -19.44 4.44
N ILE A 6 -11.52 -18.68 5.47
CA ILE A 6 -12.73 -18.89 6.27
C ILE A 6 -13.90 -18.30 5.47
N GLN A 7 -14.60 -19.19 4.77
CA GLN A 7 -15.78 -18.82 4.00
C GLN A 7 -16.92 -18.33 4.91
N THR A 8 -17.79 -17.50 4.34
CA THR A 8 -18.99 -16.98 5.01
C THR A 8 -19.75 -18.08 5.79
N GLY A 9 -19.94 -17.84 7.09
CA GLY A 9 -20.66 -18.76 7.99
C GLY A 9 -19.95 -20.08 8.31
N LYS A 10 -18.66 -20.24 7.98
CA LYS A 10 -17.82 -21.38 8.38
C LYS A 10 -17.00 -21.07 9.63
N GLU A 11 -16.64 -22.12 10.36
CA GLU A 11 -15.72 -22.03 11.49
C GLU A 11 -14.27 -21.88 11.01
N ASP A 12 -13.46 -21.19 11.80
CA ASP A 12 -12.02 -21.10 11.57
C ASP A 12 -11.35 -22.43 11.96
N THR A 13 -10.72 -23.09 11.00
CA THR A 13 -10.03 -24.37 11.20
C THR A 13 -8.51 -24.24 11.06
N ASN A 14 -8.01 -23.02 10.85
CA ASN A 14 -6.60 -22.77 10.66
C ASN A 14 -5.83 -22.86 11.99
N ASP A 15 -4.69 -23.54 11.96
CA ASP A 15 -3.74 -23.53 13.07
C ASP A 15 -2.65 -22.49 12.81
N TYR A 16 -2.94 -21.22 13.08
CA TYR A 16 -2.01 -20.12 12.85
C TYR A 16 -0.75 -20.24 13.71
N GLU A 17 -0.85 -20.76 14.93
CA GLU A 17 0.31 -20.91 15.81
C GLU A 17 1.27 -21.97 15.27
N GLN A 18 0.76 -23.13 14.85
CA GLN A 18 1.59 -24.14 14.21
C GLN A 18 2.18 -23.62 12.90
N ASN A 19 1.43 -22.86 12.10
CA ASN A 19 1.94 -22.23 10.89
C ASN A 19 3.09 -21.26 11.15
N LEU A 20 2.99 -20.40 12.17
CA LEU A 20 4.09 -19.51 12.56
C LEU A 20 5.33 -20.32 12.95
N ARG A 21 5.16 -21.43 13.70
CA ARG A 21 6.26 -22.32 14.07
C ARG A 21 6.89 -23.00 12.87
N ASP A 22 6.08 -23.49 11.92
CA ASP A 22 6.54 -24.11 10.68
C ASP A 22 7.35 -23.12 9.82
N LEU A 23 6.96 -21.83 9.85
CA LEU A 23 7.67 -20.72 9.22
C LEU A 23 8.89 -20.24 10.02
N GLY A 24 9.17 -20.85 11.17
CA GLY A 24 10.35 -20.61 12.03
C GLY A 24 10.19 -19.52 13.09
N TYR A 25 8.98 -18.96 13.26
CA TYR A 25 8.66 -17.99 14.31
C TYR A 25 8.29 -18.68 15.62
N THR A 26 9.30 -19.13 16.36
CA THR A 26 9.13 -19.92 17.60
C THR A 26 9.25 -19.11 18.89
N GLU A 27 9.87 -17.93 18.85
CA GLU A 27 10.21 -17.11 20.05
C GLU A 27 9.57 -15.71 20.01
N LEU A 28 8.36 -15.58 19.44
CA LEU A 28 7.62 -14.32 19.46
C LEU A 28 7.08 -14.02 20.88
N ASP A 29 7.11 -12.74 21.27
CA ASP A 29 6.38 -12.27 22.45
C ASP A 29 4.90 -12.67 22.36
N ASN A 30 4.29 -13.07 23.48
CA ASN A 30 2.93 -13.60 23.47
C ASN A 30 1.90 -12.60 22.95
N HIS A 31 1.98 -11.32 23.37
CA HIS A 31 1.03 -10.31 22.90
C HIS A 31 1.19 -10.05 21.41
N LEU A 32 2.43 -10.00 20.92
CA LEU A 32 2.69 -9.86 19.50
C LEU A 32 2.21 -11.07 18.70
N LYS A 33 2.44 -12.28 19.19
CA LYS A 33 1.96 -13.51 18.55
C LYS A 33 0.44 -13.51 18.45
N GLU A 34 -0.26 -13.10 19.50
CA GLU A 34 -1.71 -12.96 19.49
C GLU A 34 -2.19 -11.90 18.48
N ASP A 35 -1.51 -10.76 18.38
CA ASP A 35 -1.81 -9.74 17.36
C ASP A 35 -1.61 -10.24 15.93
N ILE A 36 -0.51 -10.98 15.68
CA ILE A 36 -0.22 -11.60 14.38
C ILE A 36 -1.34 -12.56 14.00
N ILE A 37 -1.74 -13.46 14.92
CA ILE A 37 -2.81 -14.43 14.69
C ILE A 37 -4.14 -13.72 14.45
N ALA A 38 -4.47 -12.69 15.23
CA ALA A 38 -5.71 -11.94 15.08
C ALA A 38 -5.80 -11.25 13.70
N ILE A 39 -4.71 -10.66 13.22
CA ILE A 39 -4.65 -10.04 11.89
C ILE A 39 -4.70 -11.09 10.79
N TRP A 40 -3.98 -12.19 10.93
CA TRP A 40 -3.97 -13.26 9.94
C TRP A 40 -5.37 -13.87 9.80
N SER A 41 -6.00 -14.21 10.92
CA SER A 41 -7.38 -14.73 10.94
C SER A 41 -8.37 -13.72 10.38
N PHE A 42 -8.23 -12.43 10.67
CA PHE A 42 -9.07 -11.38 10.07
C PHE A 42 -8.96 -11.38 8.54
N LEU A 43 -7.75 -11.41 7.98
CA LEU A 43 -7.52 -11.39 6.53
C LEU A 43 -7.84 -12.74 5.87
N CYS A 44 -7.98 -13.81 6.64
CA CYS A 44 -8.53 -15.08 6.15
C CYS A 44 -10.05 -15.15 6.27
N ASN A 45 -10.71 -14.17 6.89
CA ASN A 45 -12.15 -14.18 7.08
C ASN A 45 -12.91 -13.38 6.02
N GLU A 46 -13.63 -14.09 5.16
CA GLU A 46 -14.35 -13.49 4.02
C GLU A 46 -15.37 -12.44 4.47
N ASP A 47 -16.20 -12.75 5.48
CA ASP A 47 -17.24 -11.84 5.99
C ASP A 47 -16.66 -10.55 6.55
N LEU A 48 -15.57 -10.66 7.34
CA LEU A 48 -14.90 -9.51 7.94
C LEU A 48 -14.25 -8.62 6.89
N VAL A 49 -13.56 -9.23 5.92
CA VAL A 49 -12.94 -8.50 4.81
C VAL A 49 -14.00 -7.80 3.97
N PHE A 50 -15.08 -8.49 3.58
CA PHE A 50 -16.15 -7.89 2.76
C PHE A 50 -16.85 -6.74 3.48
N LYS A 51 -17.11 -6.88 4.79
CA LYS A 51 -17.63 -5.78 5.60
C LYS A 51 -16.70 -4.57 5.59
N GLY A 52 -15.39 -4.79 5.77
CA GLY A 52 -14.39 -3.73 5.71
C GLY A 52 -14.31 -3.06 4.33
N LEU A 53 -14.30 -3.86 3.25
CA LEU A 53 -14.24 -3.35 1.88
C LEU A 53 -15.45 -2.48 1.54
N LYS A 54 -16.63 -2.88 2.02
CA LYS A 54 -17.86 -2.08 1.84
C LYS A 54 -17.74 -0.74 2.56
N LYS A 55 -17.21 -0.74 3.78
CA LYS A 55 -16.94 0.48 4.54
C LYS A 55 -15.92 1.38 3.81
N PHE A 56 -14.86 0.81 3.25
CA PHE A 56 -13.86 1.54 2.45
C PHE A 56 -14.50 2.20 1.23
N VAL A 57 -15.27 1.45 0.45
CA VAL A 57 -15.99 1.93 -0.73
C VAL A 57 -16.88 3.12 -0.40
N ILE A 58 -17.67 3.03 0.66
CA ILE A 58 -18.57 4.11 1.11
C ILE A 58 -17.77 5.33 1.55
N ALA A 59 -16.71 5.14 2.36
CA ALA A 59 -15.88 6.22 2.87
C ALA A 59 -15.18 6.97 1.72
N TYR A 60 -14.61 6.24 0.75
CA TYR A 60 -13.96 6.84 -0.41
C TYR A 60 -14.96 7.55 -1.32
N PHE A 61 -16.14 6.96 -1.57
CA PHE A 61 -17.17 7.60 -2.37
C PHE A 61 -17.63 8.91 -1.76
N ALA A 62 -17.92 8.93 -0.45
CA ALA A 62 -18.26 10.13 0.30
C ALA A 62 -17.17 11.21 0.21
N PHE A 63 -15.90 10.81 0.33
CA PHE A 63 -14.75 11.71 0.21
C PHE A 63 -14.66 12.41 -1.15
N THR A 64 -15.19 11.80 -2.21
CA THR A 64 -15.15 12.34 -3.58
C THR A 64 -16.38 13.14 -4.01
N GLN A 65 -17.43 13.24 -3.18
CA GLN A 65 -18.69 13.89 -3.59
C GLN A 65 -18.56 15.40 -3.81
N HIS A 66 -17.75 16.07 -3.00
CA HIS A 66 -17.65 17.54 -3.04
C HIS A 66 -16.60 18.03 -4.02
N GLU A 67 -15.56 17.23 -4.28
CA GLU A 67 -14.48 17.58 -5.17
C GLU A 67 -13.86 16.34 -5.82
N LYS A 68 -13.36 16.49 -7.05
CA LYS A 68 -12.50 15.47 -7.68
C LYS A 68 -11.24 15.25 -6.82
N LYS A 69 -11.29 14.25 -5.95
CA LYS A 69 -10.17 13.79 -5.10
C LYS A 69 -9.68 12.40 -5.52
N THR A 70 -8.40 12.18 -5.31
CA THR A 70 -7.70 10.93 -5.64
C THR A 70 -7.65 9.99 -4.44
N LEU A 71 -7.38 8.69 -4.67
CA LEU A 71 -7.11 7.73 -3.58
C LEU A 71 -5.89 8.14 -2.75
N ARG A 72 -4.86 8.77 -3.36
CA ARG A 72 -3.72 9.31 -2.61
C ARG A 72 -4.15 10.33 -1.58
N GLN A 73 -4.97 11.29 -1.99
CA GLN A 73 -5.49 12.32 -1.07
C GLN A 73 -6.39 11.71 0.02
N PHE A 74 -7.13 10.65 -0.30
CA PHE A 74 -7.90 9.91 0.71
C PHE A 74 -6.97 9.30 1.76
N PHE A 75 -5.92 8.61 1.34
CA PHE A 75 -4.96 7.98 2.26
C PHE A 75 -4.05 8.99 2.97
N ASP A 76 -3.76 10.14 2.39
CA ASP A 76 -3.09 11.24 3.09
C ASP A 76 -3.96 11.75 4.26
N GLU A 77 -5.24 12.00 4.01
CA GLU A 77 -6.16 12.51 5.03
C GLU A 77 -6.55 11.44 6.07
N TRP A 78 -6.89 10.23 5.60
CA TRP A 78 -7.22 9.12 6.50
C TRP A 78 -5.97 8.70 7.28
N GLY A 79 -4.82 8.52 6.64
CA GLY A 79 -3.60 8.07 7.28
C GLY A 79 -3.15 9.01 8.41
N SER A 80 -3.13 10.32 8.17
CA SER A 80 -2.77 11.31 9.19
C SER A 80 -3.68 11.29 10.43
N LYS A 81 -4.97 10.95 10.26
CA LYS A 81 -5.94 10.77 11.36
C LYS A 81 -5.80 9.42 12.07
N ASN A 82 -5.01 8.51 11.50
CA ASN A 82 -4.87 7.11 11.92
C ASN A 82 -3.41 6.73 12.21
N HIS A 83 -2.60 7.72 12.59
CA HIS A 83 -1.20 7.54 12.97
C HIS A 83 -0.25 7.09 11.84
N PHE A 84 -0.74 7.00 10.60
CA PHE A 84 0.10 6.77 9.44
C PHE A 84 0.58 8.09 8.81
N ASN A 85 1.64 8.02 8.00
CA ASN A 85 2.29 9.16 7.36
C ASN A 85 2.75 10.22 8.38
N MET A 86 3.08 9.79 9.60
CA MET A 86 3.51 10.63 10.73
C MET A 86 4.89 10.17 11.20
N PRO A 87 5.93 10.35 10.36
CA PRO A 87 7.28 9.86 10.63
C PRO A 87 7.85 10.49 11.91
N GLU A 88 8.49 9.67 12.75
CA GLU A 88 9.10 10.13 14.01
C GLU A 88 10.55 10.65 13.85
N SER A 89 11.01 10.80 12.61
CA SER A 89 12.36 11.21 12.21
C SER A 89 13.44 10.19 12.57
N PHE A 90 13.97 9.50 11.56
CA PHE A 90 15.12 8.60 11.69
C PHE A 90 16.29 9.04 10.81
N GLU A 91 17.51 8.75 11.26
CA GLU A 91 18.68 8.94 10.43
C GLU A 91 18.57 8.11 9.15
N ILE A 92 18.83 8.76 8.02
CA ILE A 92 18.90 8.11 6.72
C ILE A 92 20.33 7.59 6.56
N SER A 93 20.48 6.31 6.25
CA SER A 93 21.80 5.72 5.97
C SER A 93 22.51 6.53 4.88
N LYS A 94 23.83 6.73 5.04
CA LYS A 94 24.66 7.52 4.12
C LYS A 94 24.70 6.96 2.70
N GLU A 95 24.28 5.72 2.51
CA GLU A 95 24.19 5.09 1.19
C GLU A 95 23.01 5.60 0.35
N PHE A 96 22.01 6.21 0.99
CA PHE A 96 20.86 6.78 0.32
C PHE A 96 21.08 8.25 0.02
N LYS A 97 20.70 8.65 -1.19
CA LYS A 97 20.70 10.04 -1.62
C LYS A 97 19.34 10.66 -1.35
N THR A 98 19.31 11.81 -0.70
CA THR A 98 18.09 12.55 -0.44
C THR A 98 18.00 13.82 -1.29
N SER A 99 16.79 14.39 -1.40
CA SER A 99 16.64 15.74 -1.94
C SER A 99 17.34 16.78 -1.05
N PRO A 100 17.77 17.94 -1.59
CA PRO A 100 18.31 19.02 -0.76
C PRO A 100 17.37 19.39 0.38
N GLN A 101 17.91 19.58 1.58
CA GLN A 101 17.15 19.96 2.79
C GLN A 101 16.00 18.98 3.13
N PHE A 102 16.19 17.69 2.83
CA PHE A 102 15.16 16.66 3.06
C PHE A 102 14.66 16.65 4.52
N GLN A 103 13.34 16.64 4.64
CA GLN A 103 12.62 16.29 5.85
C GLN A 103 11.57 15.24 5.47
N TYR A 104 11.31 14.30 6.37
CA TYR A 104 10.30 13.27 6.12
C TYR A 104 8.92 13.89 5.91
N PRO A 105 8.32 13.76 4.71
CA PRO A 105 7.05 14.42 4.42
C PRO A 105 5.89 13.69 5.09
N LYS A 106 4.85 14.43 5.51
CA LYS A 106 3.66 13.89 6.18
C LYS A 106 2.55 13.48 5.20
N HIS A 107 2.93 12.81 4.12
CA HIS A 107 2.01 12.34 3.10
C HIS A 107 2.55 11.08 2.43
N THR A 108 1.70 10.41 1.65
CA THR A 108 1.97 9.10 1.09
C THR A 108 3.05 9.18 0.00
N PRO A 109 4.18 8.44 0.13
CA PRO A 109 5.14 8.25 -0.94
C PRO A 109 4.57 7.48 -2.12
N VAL A 110 5.19 7.67 -3.27
CA VAL A 110 5.10 6.77 -4.42
C VAL A 110 6.35 5.90 -4.42
N LEU A 111 6.14 4.59 -4.46
CA LEU A 111 7.20 3.61 -4.66
C LEU A 111 7.69 3.67 -6.10
N TYR A 112 9.00 3.63 -6.30
CA TYR A 112 9.61 3.53 -7.62
C TYR A 112 10.70 2.46 -7.61
N GLY A 113 10.59 1.50 -8.52
CA GLY A 113 11.49 0.34 -8.60
C GLY A 113 11.34 -0.63 -7.42
N GLU A 114 12.09 -1.71 -7.46
CA GLU A 114 12.18 -2.68 -6.36
C GLU A 114 12.93 -2.04 -5.18
N LEU A 115 12.22 -1.79 -4.07
CA LEU A 115 12.86 -1.23 -2.88
C LEU A 115 13.83 -2.23 -2.28
N THR A 116 14.94 -1.72 -1.73
CA THR A 116 15.76 -2.53 -0.84
C THR A 116 15.00 -2.81 0.46
N ALA A 117 15.33 -3.92 1.13
CA ALA A 117 14.79 -4.24 2.45
C ALA A 117 14.97 -3.09 3.45
N ASP A 118 16.06 -2.31 3.36
CA ASP A 118 16.27 -1.14 4.22
C ASP A 118 15.30 0.00 3.92
N LEU A 119 15.07 0.35 2.64
CA LEU A 119 14.06 1.38 2.30
C LEU A 119 12.66 0.93 2.68
N PHE A 120 12.38 -0.37 2.55
CA PHE A 120 11.07 -0.91 2.87
C PHE A 120 10.84 -0.98 4.38
N ASN A 121 11.69 -1.69 5.12
CA ASN A 121 11.48 -1.93 6.54
C ASN A 121 11.81 -0.68 7.39
N ASN A 122 12.98 -0.06 7.17
CA ASN A 122 13.48 0.99 8.05
C ASN A 122 12.96 2.38 7.69
N ILE A 123 12.60 2.62 6.43
CA ILE A 123 12.07 3.90 5.99
C ILE A 123 10.56 3.86 5.81
N LEU A 124 9.99 2.92 5.05
CA LEU A 124 8.55 2.90 4.79
C LEU A 124 7.76 2.40 6.01
N LEU A 125 7.92 1.13 6.38
CA LEU A 125 7.09 0.49 7.42
C LEU A 125 7.37 1.03 8.81
N ARG A 126 8.65 1.19 9.21
CA ARG A 126 9.02 1.71 10.53
C ARG A 126 8.56 3.16 10.77
N ASN A 127 8.43 3.98 9.74
CA ASN A 127 7.86 5.33 9.86
C ASN A 127 6.33 5.35 9.71
N GLY A 128 5.68 4.19 9.57
CA GLY A 128 4.24 4.10 9.41
C GLY A 128 3.74 4.78 8.14
N TYR A 129 4.50 4.72 7.04
CA TYR A 129 4.02 5.24 5.76
C TYR A 129 2.99 4.30 5.14
N LEU A 130 1.83 4.86 4.77
CA LEU A 130 1.04 4.27 3.70
C LEU A 130 1.81 4.43 2.40
N SER A 131 1.55 3.57 1.41
CA SER A 131 2.29 3.67 0.16
C SER A 131 1.42 3.37 -1.04
N ALA A 132 1.77 4.01 -2.15
CA ALA A 132 1.26 3.63 -3.45
C ALA A 132 2.17 2.56 -4.05
N ASP A 133 1.62 1.37 -4.28
CA ASP A 133 2.25 0.14 -4.79
C ASP A 133 2.52 0.25 -6.31
N ALA A 134 3.09 1.37 -6.73
CA ALA A 134 3.36 1.67 -8.12
C ALA A 134 4.53 0.82 -8.64
N GLY A 135 4.20 -0.36 -9.17
CA GLY A 135 5.18 -1.31 -9.71
C GLY A 135 4.74 -2.77 -9.57
N ALA A 136 3.81 -3.08 -8.68
CA ALA A 136 3.31 -4.44 -8.44
C ALA A 136 2.34 -4.97 -9.52
N GLY A 137 2.16 -4.21 -10.61
CA GLY A 137 1.25 -4.55 -11.72
C GLY A 137 -0.22 -4.19 -11.45
N PRO A 138 -1.08 -4.32 -12.46
CA PRO A 138 -2.47 -3.86 -12.38
C PRO A 138 -3.35 -4.76 -11.52
N LYS A 139 -3.02 -6.06 -11.44
CA LYS A 139 -3.74 -7.04 -10.61
C LYS A 139 -3.57 -6.79 -9.10
N HIS A 140 -2.38 -6.40 -8.69
CA HIS A 140 -2.10 -5.93 -7.32
C HIS A 140 -2.85 -4.65 -7.02
N GLY A 141 -2.95 -3.78 -8.02
CA GLY A 141 -3.49 -2.45 -7.85
C GLY A 141 -2.50 -1.54 -7.13
N LYS A 142 -2.80 -0.25 -7.11
CA LYS A 142 -1.88 0.76 -6.58
C LYS A 142 -1.96 0.95 -5.05
N TRP A 143 -2.97 0.40 -4.41
CA TRP A 143 -3.32 0.76 -3.02
C TRP A 143 -3.73 -0.44 -2.17
N ALA A 144 -3.44 -1.67 -2.60
CA ALA A 144 -3.98 -2.86 -1.92
C ALA A 144 -3.52 -2.94 -0.47
N HIS A 145 -2.25 -2.68 -0.17
CA HIS A 145 -1.76 -2.71 1.21
C HIS A 145 -2.34 -1.57 2.06
N SER A 146 -2.46 -0.37 1.48
CA SER A 146 -3.12 0.75 2.18
C SER A 146 -4.59 0.44 2.48
N ILE A 147 -5.26 -0.33 1.62
CA ILE A 147 -6.62 -0.82 1.86
C ILE A 147 -6.62 -1.87 2.96
N GLN A 148 -5.73 -2.87 2.94
CA GLN A 148 -5.61 -3.86 4.02
C GLN A 148 -5.47 -3.18 5.39
N PHE A 149 -4.61 -2.16 5.52
CA PHE A 149 -4.48 -1.39 6.75
C PHE A 149 -5.73 -0.61 7.13
N PHE A 150 -6.45 -0.07 6.13
CA PHE A 150 -7.76 0.55 6.37
C PHE A 150 -8.75 -0.45 6.96
N LEU A 151 -8.83 -1.68 6.42
CA LEU A 151 -9.74 -2.71 6.93
C LEU A 151 -9.46 -3.01 8.41
N LEU A 152 -8.20 -3.24 8.73
CA LEU A 152 -7.76 -3.59 10.09
C LEU A 152 -7.98 -2.46 11.08
N GLU A 153 -7.56 -1.24 10.74
CA GLU A 153 -7.67 -0.10 11.66
C GLU A 153 -9.13 0.29 11.91
N GLU A 154 -9.97 0.23 10.88
CA GLU A 154 -11.41 0.48 11.05
C GLU A 154 -12.11 -0.63 11.84
N ALA A 155 -11.73 -1.90 11.65
CA ALA A 155 -12.23 -3.01 12.47
C ALA A 155 -11.77 -2.91 13.92
N ARG A 156 -10.53 -2.45 14.15
CA ARG A 156 -9.97 -2.23 15.49
C ARG A 156 -10.74 -1.16 16.27
N LYS A 157 -11.02 -0.02 15.64
CA LYS A 157 -11.83 1.05 16.24
C LYS A 157 -13.25 0.62 16.58
N GLU A 158 -13.82 -0.29 15.80
CA GLU A 158 -15.14 -0.87 16.05
C GLU A 158 -15.13 -1.97 17.12
N GLY A 159 -13.95 -2.36 17.62
CA GLY A 159 -13.79 -3.45 18.59
C GLY A 159 -13.99 -4.84 18.00
N ILE A 160 -14.06 -4.96 16.68
CA ILE A 160 -14.17 -6.23 15.94
C ILE A 160 -12.82 -6.94 15.95
N LEU A 161 -11.75 -6.22 15.61
CA LEU A 161 -10.38 -6.68 15.73
C LEU A 161 -9.82 -6.19 17.08
N LYS A 162 -9.34 -7.12 17.91
CA LYS A 162 -8.71 -6.79 19.19
C LYS A 162 -7.22 -7.04 19.06
N LEU A 163 -6.45 -5.98 19.33
CA LEU A 163 -5.00 -6.02 19.33
C LEU A 163 -4.48 -5.52 20.68
N TYR A 164 -3.32 -6.02 21.08
CA TYR A 164 -2.49 -5.47 22.14
C TYR A 164 -1.80 -4.19 21.68
N ALA A 165 -1.36 -4.12 20.42
CA ALA A 165 -0.92 -2.89 19.80
C ALA A 165 -2.05 -1.82 19.82
N GLN A 166 -1.72 -0.57 20.14
CA GLN A 166 -2.72 0.49 20.26
C GLN A 166 -3.35 0.84 18.91
N THR A 167 -2.59 0.70 17.83
CA THR A 167 -3.01 1.02 16.46
C THR A 167 -2.43 0.00 15.49
N THR A 168 -3.07 -0.14 14.32
CA THR A 168 -2.54 -0.96 13.22
C THR A 168 -1.17 -0.46 12.75
N CYS A 169 -0.97 0.87 12.75
CA CYS A 169 0.32 1.48 12.41
C CYS A 169 1.44 0.99 13.35
N GLN A 170 1.22 1.01 14.66
CA GLN A 170 2.19 0.52 15.65
C GLN A 170 2.49 -0.98 15.48
N PHE A 171 1.48 -1.79 15.16
CA PHE A 171 1.68 -3.20 14.84
C PHE A 171 2.61 -3.36 13.63
N VAL A 172 2.33 -2.67 12.53
CA VAL A 172 3.14 -2.73 11.29
C VAL A 172 4.58 -2.26 11.55
N GLN A 173 4.74 -1.17 12.30
CA GLN A 173 6.06 -0.68 12.71
C GLN A 173 6.82 -1.74 13.51
N THR A 174 6.15 -2.45 14.42
CA THR A 174 6.75 -3.50 15.24
C THR A 174 7.21 -4.68 14.40
N ILE A 175 6.34 -5.24 13.55
CA ILE A 175 6.71 -6.42 12.73
C ILE A 175 7.81 -6.11 11.72
N SER A 176 7.90 -4.86 11.23
CA SER A 176 8.94 -4.45 10.28
C SER A 176 10.37 -4.57 10.83
N GLN A 177 10.52 -4.62 12.15
CA GLN A 177 11.82 -4.73 12.82
C GLN A 177 12.17 -6.17 13.21
N ILE A 178 11.26 -7.12 12.98
CA ILE A 178 11.46 -8.52 13.29
C ILE A 178 12.04 -9.19 12.06
N LYS A 179 13.28 -9.66 12.19
CA LYS A 179 13.93 -10.42 11.13
C LYS A 179 13.32 -11.81 11.10
N GLY A 180 12.81 -12.20 9.93
CA GLY A 180 12.41 -13.57 9.70
C GLY A 180 13.60 -14.52 9.76
N PRO A 181 13.34 -15.82 9.93
CA PRO A 181 14.38 -16.85 9.86
C PRO A 181 14.99 -16.95 8.46
N PHE A 182 14.28 -16.45 7.43
CA PHE A 182 14.72 -16.35 6.04
C PHE A 182 14.34 -14.98 5.47
N GLU A 183 15.16 -14.42 4.57
CA GLU A 183 14.93 -13.08 3.99
C GLU A 183 13.61 -12.95 3.22
N GLY A 184 13.08 -14.05 2.65
CA GLY A 184 11.83 -14.06 1.87
C GLY A 184 10.60 -14.59 2.62
N LEU A 185 10.66 -14.72 3.95
CA LEU A 185 9.56 -15.19 4.79
C LEU A 185 9.39 -14.26 6.00
N SER A 186 9.41 -12.96 5.76
CA SER A 186 9.15 -11.99 6.82
C SER A 186 7.68 -12.02 7.24
N LEU A 187 7.36 -11.49 8.42
CA LEU A 187 5.97 -11.33 8.86
C LEU A 187 5.16 -10.42 7.91
N TRP A 188 5.83 -9.50 7.22
CA TRP A 188 5.21 -8.71 6.16
C TRP A 188 4.71 -9.60 5.02
N ASP A 189 5.59 -10.45 4.49
CA ASP A 189 5.28 -11.35 3.37
C ASP A 189 4.16 -12.33 3.74
N ILE A 190 4.08 -12.75 5.01
CA ILE A 190 3.05 -13.68 5.48
C ILE A 190 1.68 -12.99 5.61
N LEU A 191 1.66 -11.77 6.17
CA LEU A 191 0.42 -11.12 6.58
C LEU A 191 -0.19 -10.19 5.53
N PHE A 192 0.63 -9.58 4.68
CA PHE A 192 0.20 -8.48 3.81
C PHE A 192 0.59 -8.65 2.35
N ASP A 193 1.59 -9.47 2.05
CA ASP A 193 2.12 -9.64 0.70
C ASP A 193 2.35 -11.13 0.34
N SER A 194 1.44 -11.99 0.81
CA SER A 194 1.58 -13.44 0.61
C SER A 194 1.25 -13.82 -0.81
N PHE A 195 1.87 -14.87 -1.36
CA PHE A 195 1.51 -15.42 -2.67
C PHE A 195 0.39 -16.48 -2.64
N GLU A 196 -0.32 -16.61 -1.51
CA GLU A 196 -1.44 -17.53 -1.30
C GLU A 196 -2.70 -16.97 -1.98
N ASP A 197 -2.98 -17.41 -3.21
CA ASP A 197 -3.93 -16.76 -4.12
C ASP A 197 -5.40 -16.91 -3.75
N HIS A 198 -5.71 -17.66 -2.69
CA HIS A 198 -7.06 -17.91 -2.18
C HIS A 198 -7.45 -17.08 -0.95
N ILE A 199 -6.53 -16.30 -0.35
CA ILE A 199 -6.78 -15.51 0.88
C ILE A 199 -6.46 -14.02 0.72
N PHE A 200 -6.91 -13.16 1.64
CA PHE A 200 -6.74 -11.70 1.52
C PHE A 200 -5.45 -11.13 2.12
N THR A 201 -4.57 -12.00 2.63
CA THR A 201 -3.15 -11.67 2.82
C THR A 201 -2.45 -11.52 1.47
N TYR A 202 -3.00 -12.09 0.38
CA TYR A 202 -2.62 -11.79 -0.99
C TYR A 202 -3.31 -10.51 -1.50
N PRO A 203 -2.58 -9.40 -1.70
CA PRO A 203 -3.16 -8.09 -2.04
C PRO A 203 -3.95 -8.08 -3.35
N ASN A 204 -3.64 -8.97 -4.30
CA ASN A 204 -4.40 -9.05 -5.56
C ASN A 204 -5.87 -9.36 -5.30
N ASN A 205 -6.20 -10.17 -4.28
CA ASN A 205 -7.58 -10.52 -3.97
C ASN A 205 -8.40 -9.32 -3.51
N ILE A 206 -7.78 -8.35 -2.84
CA ILE A 206 -8.41 -7.07 -2.48
C ILE A 206 -8.81 -6.30 -3.75
N THR A 207 -7.87 -6.14 -4.67
CA THR A 207 -8.11 -5.39 -5.91
C THR A 207 -9.10 -6.12 -6.82
N THR A 208 -8.99 -7.44 -6.96
CA THR A 208 -9.92 -8.26 -7.74
C THR A 208 -11.36 -8.13 -7.23
N ILE A 209 -11.59 -8.22 -5.92
CA ILE A 209 -12.92 -8.02 -5.36
C ILE A 209 -13.40 -6.60 -5.64
N LEU A 210 -12.62 -5.57 -5.34
CA LEU A 210 -13.04 -4.17 -5.54
C LEU A 210 -13.31 -3.78 -7.00
N SER A 211 -12.71 -4.48 -7.96
CA SER A 211 -12.96 -4.32 -9.40
C SER A 211 -14.14 -5.14 -9.92
N SER A 212 -14.64 -6.10 -9.15
CA SER A 212 -15.71 -7.02 -9.53
C SER A 212 -17.11 -6.48 -9.23
N ALA A 213 -18.15 -7.24 -9.62
CA ALA A 213 -19.55 -6.93 -9.39
C ALA A 213 -20.09 -7.41 -8.01
N TRP A 214 -19.22 -7.61 -7.02
CA TRP A 214 -19.59 -8.13 -5.69
C TRP A 214 -20.53 -7.21 -4.89
N ASP A 215 -20.44 -5.89 -5.09
CA ASP A 215 -21.32 -4.88 -4.52
C ASP A 215 -21.96 -4.04 -5.65
N THR A 216 -23.29 -3.97 -5.67
CA THR A 216 -24.07 -3.32 -6.73
C THR A 216 -24.36 -1.84 -6.48
N SER A 217 -23.89 -1.28 -5.36
CA SER A 217 -24.04 0.13 -5.01
C SER A 217 -23.30 1.05 -5.99
N ASP A 218 -23.78 2.29 -6.11
CA ASP A 218 -23.14 3.30 -6.96
C ASP A 218 -21.72 3.63 -6.49
N ALA A 219 -21.48 3.56 -5.18
CA ALA A 219 -20.15 3.74 -4.60
C ALA A 219 -19.17 2.65 -5.08
N ALA A 220 -19.60 1.39 -5.09
CA ALA A 220 -18.78 0.27 -5.56
C ALA A 220 -18.51 0.38 -7.05
N LYS A 221 -19.54 0.65 -7.86
CA LYS A 221 -19.40 0.87 -9.32
C LYS A 221 -18.46 2.02 -9.63
N PHE A 222 -18.53 3.11 -8.88
CA PHE A 222 -17.63 4.26 -9.03
C PHE A 222 -16.17 3.88 -8.79
N LEU A 223 -15.88 3.16 -7.70
CA LEU A 223 -14.52 2.72 -7.41
C LEU A 223 -14.03 1.69 -8.44
N ALA A 224 -14.84 0.68 -8.76
CA ALA A 224 -14.51 -0.35 -9.74
C ALA A 224 -14.16 0.27 -11.11
N THR A 225 -14.93 1.27 -11.57
CA THR A 225 -14.64 2.02 -12.81
C THR A 225 -13.25 2.66 -12.77
N LYS A 226 -12.84 3.23 -11.63
CA LYS A 226 -11.50 3.83 -11.48
C LYS A 226 -10.38 2.80 -11.48
N LEU A 227 -10.59 1.66 -10.83
CA LEU A 227 -9.60 0.58 -10.79
C LEU A 227 -9.44 -0.06 -12.17
N ASN A 228 -10.54 -0.34 -12.86
CA ASN A 228 -10.54 -0.90 -14.21
C ASN A 228 -9.92 0.08 -15.22
N ALA A 229 -10.19 1.38 -15.12
CA ALA A 229 -9.52 2.38 -15.97
C ALA A 229 -8.00 2.46 -15.73
N PHE A 230 -7.53 2.13 -14.52
CA PHE A 230 -6.10 2.03 -14.25
C PHE A 230 -5.49 0.77 -14.89
N ASP A 231 -6.16 -0.38 -14.79
CA ASP A 231 -5.75 -1.63 -15.44
C ASP A 231 -5.70 -1.48 -16.97
N GLU A 232 -6.76 -0.94 -17.59
CA GLU A 232 -6.79 -0.63 -19.02
C GLU A 232 -5.64 0.29 -19.44
N LYS A 233 -5.37 1.34 -18.66
CA LYS A 233 -4.25 2.25 -18.93
C LYS A 233 -2.91 1.52 -18.82
N PHE A 234 -2.74 0.67 -17.82
CA PHE A 234 -1.53 -0.13 -17.64
C PHE A 234 -1.30 -1.02 -18.85
N ASN A 235 -2.30 -1.81 -19.24
CA ASN A 235 -2.21 -2.76 -20.34
C ASN A 235 -1.94 -2.06 -21.68
N ARG A 236 -2.59 -0.90 -21.92
CA ARG A 236 -2.32 -0.09 -23.12
C ARG A 236 -0.87 0.38 -23.16
N ILE A 237 -0.34 0.93 -22.06
CA ILE A 237 1.06 1.40 -22.00
C ILE A 237 2.05 0.25 -22.15
N ALA A 238 1.78 -0.88 -21.49
CA ALA A 238 2.62 -2.07 -21.61
C ALA A 238 2.66 -2.59 -23.05
N HIS A 239 1.55 -2.46 -23.79
CA HIS A 239 1.47 -2.82 -25.21
C HIS A 239 2.16 -1.80 -26.13
N ASP A 240 1.87 -0.50 -25.96
CA ASP A 240 2.33 0.57 -26.85
C ASP A 240 3.83 0.87 -26.67
N GLU A 241 4.34 0.79 -25.43
CA GLU A 241 5.73 1.14 -25.09
C GLU A 241 6.62 -0.08 -24.78
N ASN A 242 6.08 -1.31 -24.88
CA ASN A 242 6.72 -2.59 -24.52
C ASN A 242 7.29 -2.67 -23.09
N CYS A 243 7.14 -1.65 -22.25
CA CYS A 243 7.69 -1.60 -20.90
C CYS A 243 6.98 -0.53 -20.03
N TYR A 244 6.02 -0.96 -19.20
CA TYR A 244 5.38 -0.05 -18.24
C TYR A 244 6.38 0.56 -17.25
N ASP A 245 7.42 -0.18 -16.89
CA ASP A 245 8.45 0.31 -15.98
C ASP A 245 9.18 1.52 -16.58
N ALA A 246 9.40 1.55 -17.89
CA ALA A 246 9.97 2.71 -18.59
C ALA A 246 9.03 3.92 -18.53
N TYR A 247 7.72 3.72 -18.76
CA TYR A 247 6.71 4.76 -18.60
C TYR A 247 6.68 5.32 -17.17
N ALA A 248 6.59 4.43 -16.17
CA ALA A 248 6.54 4.79 -14.76
C ALA A 248 7.81 5.54 -14.36
N LYS A 249 8.98 5.05 -14.81
CA LYS A 249 10.27 5.71 -14.66
C LYS A 249 10.25 7.12 -15.22
N GLN A 250 9.85 7.30 -16.48
CA GLN A 250 9.79 8.62 -17.09
C GLN A 250 8.81 9.53 -16.33
N LYS A 251 7.61 9.05 -16.02
CA LYS A 251 6.55 9.82 -15.36
C LYS A 251 6.95 10.32 -13.97
N TYR A 252 7.66 9.50 -13.19
CA TYR A 252 8.01 9.83 -11.81
C TYR A 252 9.37 10.51 -11.70
N LEU A 253 10.38 10.03 -12.44
CA LEU A 253 11.73 10.58 -12.35
C LEU A 253 11.89 11.93 -13.06
N SER A 254 11.08 12.22 -14.10
CA SER A 254 11.09 13.55 -14.73
C SER A 254 10.62 14.68 -13.81
N ARG A 255 9.98 14.33 -12.68
CA ARG A 255 9.41 15.26 -11.71
C ARG A 255 10.13 15.24 -10.36
N LEU A 256 11.38 14.78 -10.32
CA LEU A 256 12.19 14.77 -9.09
C LEU A 256 12.37 16.17 -8.48
N ASN A 257 12.38 17.21 -9.29
CA ASN A 257 12.41 18.61 -8.85
C ASN A 257 11.13 19.03 -8.09
N GLU A 258 10.02 18.32 -8.26
CA GLU A 258 8.75 18.53 -7.55
C GLU A 258 8.60 17.63 -6.31
N ALA A 259 9.57 16.75 -6.05
CA ALA A 259 9.47 15.71 -5.03
C ALA A 259 10.52 15.87 -3.93
N SER A 260 10.12 15.63 -2.69
CA SER A 260 11.06 15.16 -1.68
C SER A 260 11.33 13.68 -1.95
N TYR A 261 12.58 13.24 -1.85
CA TYR A 261 12.91 11.85 -2.20
C TYR A 261 14.00 11.26 -1.33
N ILE A 262 13.95 9.93 -1.22
CA ILE A 262 15.05 9.08 -0.81
C ILE A 262 15.32 8.14 -1.98
N PHE A 263 16.57 8.11 -2.43
CA PHE A 263 16.97 7.43 -3.65
C PHE A 263 18.11 6.45 -3.34
N TYR A 264 18.01 5.23 -3.84
CA TYR A 264 19.10 4.26 -3.80
C TYR A 264 19.61 3.96 -5.22
N LYS A 265 20.83 4.44 -5.49
CA LYS A 265 21.51 4.32 -6.80
C LYS A 265 20.65 4.88 -7.94
N GLU A 266 20.49 4.18 -9.07
CA GLU A 266 19.53 4.52 -10.14
C GLU A 266 18.37 3.50 -10.22
N LYS A 267 18.24 2.64 -9.19
CA LYS A 267 17.37 1.46 -9.23
C LYS A 267 16.02 1.70 -8.57
N CYS A 268 15.99 2.33 -7.40
CA CYS A 268 14.74 2.52 -6.66
C CYS A 268 14.72 3.79 -5.81
N ALA A 269 13.51 4.25 -5.51
CA ALA A 269 13.28 5.48 -4.77
C ALA A 269 11.92 5.49 -4.05
N LEU A 270 11.87 6.26 -2.98
CA LEU A 270 10.65 6.74 -2.35
C LEU A 270 10.45 8.21 -2.74
N LEU A 271 9.33 8.51 -3.39
CA LEU A 271 9.06 9.82 -3.96
C LEU A 271 7.82 10.46 -3.36
N TRP A 272 8.00 11.58 -2.68
CA TRP A 272 6.94 12.39 -2.06
C TRP A 272 6.67 13.62 -2.90
N PHE A 273 5.65 13.56 -3.74
CA PHE A 273 5.18 14.73 -4.48
C PHE A 273 4.31 15.60 -3.59
N THR A 274 4.65 16.88 -3.48
CA THR A 274 3.81 17.87 -2.81
C THR A 274 2.39 17.82 -3.37
N PRO A 275 1.36 17.72 -2.53
CA PRO A 275 -0.02 17.86 -2.99
C PRO A 275 -0.18 19.19 -3.72
N LYS A 276 -0.58 19.18 -4.99
CA LYS A 276 -0.88 20.41 -5.72
C LYS A 276 -2.25 20.90 -5.23
N ASP A 277 -2.28 22.05 -4.58
CA ASP A 277 -3.54 22.76 -4.37
C ASP A 277 -4.07 23.19 -5.73
N LYS A 278 -5.39 23.06 -5.95
CA LYS A 278 -6.02 23.33 -7.26
C LYS A 278 -5.71 24.73 -7.81
N LYS A 279 -5.33 25.69 -6.96
CA LYS A 279 -4.94 27.05 -7.37
C LYS A 279 -3.68 27.11 -8.23
N ASP A 280 -2.84 26.07 -8.20
CA ASP A 280 -1.57 26.01 -8.93
C ASP A 280 -1.64 25.11 -10.17
N THR A 281 -2.84 24.75 -10.65
CA THR A 281 -2.97 24.03 -11.92
C THR A 281 -2.84 25.05 -13.05
N PRO A 282 -1.76 25.06 -13.86
CA PRO A 282 -1.75 25.87 -15.07
C PRO A 282 -2.86 25.34 -15.98
N ASN A 283 -3.59 26.25 -16.64
CA ASN A 283 -4.53 25.88 -17.70
C ASN A 283 -3.83 24.91 -18.68
N SER A 284 -4.55 23.88 -19.10
CA SER A 284 -4.07 22.85 -20.05
C SER A 284 -3.69 23.39 -21.43
N ASP A 285 -3.80 24.70 -21.66
CA ASP A 285 -3.56 25.37 -22.93
C ASP A 285 -2.09 25.82 -23.13
N LEU A 286 -1.16 25.41 -22.25
CA LEU A 286 0.27 25.70 -22.39
C LEU A 286 1.17 24.46 -22.39
N LEU A 287 0.68 23.32 -22.89
CA LEU A 287 1.57 22.27 -23.38
C LEU A 287 2.04 22.65 -24.79
N LEU A 288 3.07 23.51 -24.86
CA LEU A 288 3.88 23.61 -26.07
C LEU A 288 4.55 22.25 -26.31
N PRO A 289 4.59 21.75 -27.56
CA PRO A 289 5.29 20.52 -27.88
C PRO A 289 6.80 20.77 -27.75
N LEU A 290 7.41 20.29 -26.66
CA LEU A 290 8.86 20.14 -26.59
C LEU A 290 9.25 18.85 -27.33
N CYS A 291 9.09 18.88 -28.65
CA CYS A 291 9.97 18.11 -29.53
C CYS A 291 11.25 18.93 -29.72
N ASP A 292 12.38 18.24 -29.82
CA ASP A 292 13.73 18.75 -30.10
C ASP A 292 14.51 19.35 -28.93
N LEU A 293 14.80 18.49 -27.95
CA LEU A 293 16.09 18.55 -27.26
C LEU A 293 16.83 17.24 -27.52
N LYS A 294 17.63 17.22 -28.60
CA LYS A 294 18.67 16.22 -28.81
C LYS A 294 19.67 16.32 -27.66
N LEU A 295 19.66 15.33 -26.77
CA LEU A 295 20.78 15.07 -25.89
C LEU A 295 21.86 14.34 -26.71
N GLY A 296 22.99 15.01 -26.92
CA GLY A 296 24.23 14.38 -27.36
C GLY A 296 25.12 15.26 -28.22
N SER A 297 26.21 15.76 -27.65
CA SER A 297 27.53 15.13 -27.84
C SER A 297 28.34 15.30 -26.57
#